data_AF-A0A368FY39-F1
#
_entry.id   AF-A0A368FY39-F1
#
_cell.length_a   1.000
_cell.length_b   1.000
_cell.length_c   1.000
_cell.angle_alpha   90.00
_cell.angle_beta   90.00
_cell.angle_gamma   90.00
#
_symmetry.space_group_name_H-M   'P 1'
#
loop_
_entity.id
_entity.type
_entity.pdbx_description
1 polymer ?
#
loop_
_entity_poly.entity_id
_entity_poly.type
_entity_poly.pdbx_seq_one_letter_code
_entity_poly.pdbx_strand_id
1 'polypeptide(L)'
;MKKKLIANNFVSIVFNESGAPFKLGSVCGQFAHVALEVIPYDENNVLLQLHAKQEISCWLATRRALLNDRCAVRLLRKMIVRTQLSVNVWRSVQDNDDQPYISSGVDRLRKITAIRDKCAVVQLPKDAP
;
A
#
# COMPACT_ATOMS: atom_id res chain seq x y z
N MET A 1 8.48 16.62 -12.89
CA MET A 1 8.05 15.20 -13.01
C MET A 1 8.23 14.38 -11.74
N LYS A 2 9.41 14.35 -11.09
CA LYS A 2 9.69 13.48 -9.91
C LYS A 2 8.69 13.62 -8.74
N LYS A 3 8.29 14.86 -8.40
CA LYS A 3 7.36 15.15 -7.30
C LYS A 3 5.95 14.56 -7.52
N LYS A 4 5.47 14.49 -8.77
CA LYS A 4 4.14 13.96 -9.11
C LYS A 4 4.07 12.44 -8.95
N LEU A 5 5.14 11.72 -9.29
CA LEU A 5 5.22 10.26 -9.13
C LEU A 5 5.27 9.86 -7.64
N ILE A 6 6.13 10.51 -6.86
CA ILE A 6 6.28 10.21 -5.42
C ILE A 6 4.99 10.56 -4.67
N ALA A 7 4.37 11.70 -5.00
CA ALA A 7 3.14 12.12 -4.36
C ALA A 7 1.93 11.23 -4.67
N ASN A 8 1.98 10.40 -5.72
CA ASN A 8 0.90 9.48 -6.09
C ASN A 8 1.06 8.08 -5.46
N ASN A 9 2.11 7.87 -4.67
CA ASN A 9 2.35 6.62 -3.98
C ASN A 9 1.65 6.64 -2.61
N PHE A 10 0.95 5.56 -2.28
CA PHE A 10 0.31 5.41 -0.97
C PHE A 10 1.28 5.01 0.14
N VAL A 11 2.35 4.30 -0.22
CA VAL A 11 3.43 3.86 0.66
C VAL A 11 4.73 4.53 0.19
N SER A 12 5.44 5.17 1.10
CA SER A 12 6.73 5.83 0.82
C SER A 12 7.80 5.38 1.81
N ILE A 13 9.06 5.40 1.37
CA ILE A 13 10.23 5.16 2.22
C ILE A 13 10.94 6.50 2.40
N VAL A 14 11.28 6.84 3.64
CA VAL A 14 11.93 8.09 4.01
C VAL A 14 13.22 7.76 4.73
N PHE A 15 14.35 8.13 4.16
CA PHE A 15 15.63 8.10 4.87
C PHE A 15 15.75 9.39 5.67
N ASN A 16 15.73 9.28 6.99
CA ASN A 16 15.76 10.43 7.88
C ASN A 16 17.10 10.54 8.61
N GLU A 17 17.96 11.38 8.06
CA GLU A 17 19.26 11.75 8.66
C GLU A 17 19.17 13.09 9.42
N SER A 18 17.98 13.70 9.50
CA SER A 18 17.80 15.05 10.05
C SER A 18 17.80 15.11 11.57
N GLY A 19 17.67 13.97 12.25
CA GLY A 19 17.51 13.90 13.72
C GLY A 19 16.16 14.43 14.25
N ALA A 20 15.31 15.01 13.39
CA ALA A 20 13.98 15.49 13.75
C ALA A 20 12.93 14.36 13.60
N PRO A 21 11.89 14.31 14.45
CA PRO A 21 10.84 13.30 14.34
C PRO A 21 10.04 13.49 13.04
N PHE A 22 9.96 12.44 12.23
CA PHE A 22 9.13 12.45 11.04
C PHE A 22 7.64 12.45 11.39
N LYS A 23 6.86 13.24 10.65
CA LYS A 23 5.39 13.25 10.72
C LYS A 23 4.79 12.95 9.35
N LEU A 24 3.75 12.13 9.34
CA LEU A 24 2.98 11.85 8.13
C LEU A 24 2.41 13.18 7.56
N GLY A 25 2.73 13.51 6.31
CA GLY A 25 2.34 14.76 5.64
C GLY A 25 3.44 15.81 5.48
N SER A 26 4.60 15.66 6.14
CA SER A 26 5.71 16.63 6.00
C SER A 26 6.43 16.53 4.65
N VAL A 27 6.60 15.34 4.09
CA VAL A 27 7.39 15.09 2.85
C VAL A 27 6.60 14.28 1.81
N CYS A 28 5.74 13.37 2.27
CA CYS A 28 4.95 12.53 1.39
C CYS A 28 3.63 13.26 1.06
N GLY A 29 3.25 13.29 -0.23
CA GLY A 29 2.10 14.05 -0.72
C GLY A 29 0.76 13.65 -0.09
N GLN A 30 -0.32 14.31 -0.50
CA GLN A 30 -1.68 14.11 0.07
C GLN A 30 -2.17 12.65 0.06
N PHE A 31 -1.68 11.84 -0.89
CA PHE A 31 -2.05 10.43 -1.02
C PHE A 31 -1.23 9.47 -0.16
N ALA A 32 -0.20 9.95 0.55
CA ALA A 32 0.59 9.08 1.40
C ALA A 32 -0.20 8.65 2.64
N HIS A 33 -0.52 7.36 2.72
CA HIS A 33 -1.20 6.77 3.87
C HIS A 33 -0.22 6.13 4.85
N VAL A 34 0.92 5.67 4.35
CA VAL A 34 1.95 5.01 5.14
C VAL A 34 3.33 5.52 4.70
N ALA A 35 4.19 5.83 5.67
CA ALA A 35 5.59 6.14 5.48
C ALA A 35 6.46 5.21 6.34
N LEU A 36 7.47 4.62 5.72
CA LEU A 36 8.49 3.80 6.36
C LEU A 36 9.75 4.66 6.50
N GLU A 37 10.00 5.09 7.72
CA GLU A 37 11.16 5.90 8.08
C GLU A 37 12.34 4.99 8.41
N VAL A 38 13.50 5.27 7.80
CA VAL A 38 14.78 4.61 8.05
C VAL A 38 15.69 5.64 8.68
N ILE A 39 16.04 5.42 9.95
CA ILE A 39 16.88 6.33 10.72
C ILE A 39 18.21 5.61 11.00
N PRO A 40 19.37 6.17 10.60
CA PRO A 40 20.65 5.63 11.02
C PRO A 40 20.79 5.75 12.54
N TYR A 41 21.18 4.65 13.21
CA TYR A 41 21.31 4.61 14.66
C TYR A 41 22.77 4.55 15.11
N ASP A 42 23.55 3.67 14.49
CA ASP A 42 25.01 3.56 14.67
C ASP A 42 25.68 3.13 13.34
N GLU A 43 26.95 2.74 13.37
CA GLU A 43 27.72 2.34 12.18
C GLU A 43 27.12 1.17 11.39
N ASN A 44 26.35 0.28 12.02
CA ASN A 44 25.85 -0.96 11.40
C ASN A 44 24.35 -1.21 11.60
N ASN A 45 23.67 -0.39 12.40
CA ASN A 45 22.27 -0.54 12.75
C ASN A 45 21.44 0.65 12.31
N VAL A 46 20.22 0.33 11.87
CA VAL A 46 19.19 1.28 11.51
C VAL A 46 17.93 1.03 12.32
N LEU A 47 17.28 2.11 12.70
CA LEU A 47 15.97 2.11 13.31
C LEU A 47 14.92 2.32 12.23
N LEU A 48 14.11 1.28 11.99
CA LEU A 48 12.94 1.35 11.14
C LEU A 48 11.73 1.81 11.96
N GLN A 49 11.02 2.83 11.49
CA GLN A 49 9.76 3.30 12.07
C GLN A 49 8.67 3.36 11.01
N LEU A 50 7.48 2.87 11.35
CA LEU A 50 6.31 2.89 10.50
C LEU A 50 5.34 3.96 11.00
N HIS A 51 5.03 4.88 10.11
CA HIS A 51 4.03 5.92 10.29
C HIS A 51 2.86 5.58 9.38
N ALA A 52 1.69 5.35 9.94
CA ALA A 52 0.49 5.05 9.16
C ALA A 52 -0.70 5.85 9.71
N LYS A 53 -1.66 6.16 8.85
CA LYS A 53 -2.95 6.67 9.32
C LYS A 53 -3.63 5.64 10.23
N GLN A 54 -4.43 6.13 11.18
CA GLN A 54 -4.99 5.32 12.26
C GLN A 54 -5.82 4.15 11.74
N GLU A 55 -6.59 4.38 10.67
CA GLU A 55 -7.47 3.42 10.02
C GLU A 55 -6.72 2.23 9.42
N ILE A 56 -5.47 2.44 9.00
CA ILE A 56 -4.62 1.40 8.40
C ILE A 56 -3.73 0.75 9.46
N SER A 57 -3.44 1.46 10.54
CA SER A 57 -2.55 1.03 11.61
C SER A 57 -3.01 -0.23 12.34
N CYS A 58 -4.31 -0.57 12.27
CA CYS A 58 -4.88 -1.77 12.89
C CYS A 58 -4.44 -3.08 12.20
N TRP A 59 -4.08 -3.04 10.91
CA TRP A 59 -3.60 -4.21 10.16
C TRP A 59 -2.07 -4.38 10.24
N LEU A 60 -1.37 -3.49 10.94
CA LEU A 60 0.08 -3.41 10.96
C LEU A 60 0.61 -3.69 12.38
N ALA A 61 1.09 -4.92 12.58
CA ALA A 61 1.60 -5.37 13.88
C ALA A 61 2.95 -4.72 14.25
N THR A 62 3.87 -4.57 13.29
CA THR A 62 5.22 -4.06 13.55
C THR A 62 5.30 -2.57 13.23
N ARG A 63 5.53 -1.75 14.27
CA ARG A 63 5.65 -0.28 14.13
C ARG A 63 7.08 0.24 14.24
N ARG A 64 7.96 -0.45 14.96
CA ARG A 64 9.35 -0.04 15.17
C ARG A 64 10.25 -1.26 15.29
N ALA A 65 11.43 -1.21 14.69
CA ALA A 65 12.44 -2.26 14.78
C ALA A 65 13.86 -1.69 14.64
N LEU A 66 14.73 -1.98 15.60
CA LEU A 66 16.17 -1.68 15.51
C LEU A 66 16.88 -2.94 15.02
N LEU A 67 17.57 -2.85 13.88
CA LEU A 67 18.18 -3.99 13.22
C LEU A 67 19.47 -3.59 12.52
N ASN A 68 20.38 -4.56 12.38
CA ASN A 68 21.50 -4.43 11.47
C ASN A 68 21.01 -4.23 10.02
N ASP A 69 21.72 -3.44 9.23
CA ASP A 69 21.46 -3.14 7.82
C ASP A 69 20.97 -4.34 6.99
N ARG A 70 21.64 -5.50 7.11
CA ARG A 70 21.27 -6.70 6.33
C ARG A 70 19.87 -7.22 6.68
N CYS A 71 19.54 -7.20 7.96
CA CYS A 71 18.24 -7.62 8.47
C CYS A 71 17.17 -6.55 8.20
N ALA A 72 17.55 -5.28 8.32
CA ALA A 72 16.67 -4.15 8.08
C ALA A 72 16.14 -4.13 6.65
N VAL A 73 16.99 -4.33 5.64
CA VAL A 73 16.55 -4.39 4.23
C VAL A 73 15.54 -5.52 4.01
N ARG A 74 15.76 -6.69 4.63
CA ARG A 74 14.84 -7.82 4.52
C ARG A 74 13.49 -7.54 5.17
N LEU A 75 13.50 -6.92 6.36
CA LEU A 75 12.27 -6.53 7.05
C LEU A 75 11.53 -5.44 6.27
N LEU A 76 12.25 -4.41 5.80
CA LEU A 76 11.70 -3.28 5.06
C LEU A 76 10.93 -3.74 3.82
N ARG A 77 11.47 -4.69 3.04
CA ARG A 77 10.77 -5.28 1.89
C ARG A 77 9.45 -5.95 2.29
N LYS A 78 9.44 -6.71 3.39
CA LYS A 78 8.22 -7.36 3.90
C LYS A 78 7.21 -6.33 4.41
N MET A 79 7.68 -5.27 5.06
CA MET A 79 6.85 -4.18 5.54
C MET A 79 6.18 -3.45 4.36
N ILE A 80 6.92 -3.12 3.29
CA ILE A 80 6.37 -2.46 2.09
C ILE A 80 5.23 -3.27 1.49
N VAL A 81 5.42 -4.58 1.30
CA VAL A 81 4.38 -5.44 0.72
C VAL A 81 3.16 -5.49 1.63
N ARG A 82 3.37 -5.68 2.94
CA ARG A 82 2.28 -5.72 3.92
C ARG A 82 1.50 -4.42 3.96
N THR A 83 2.18 -3.28 4.02
CA THR A 83 1.53 -1.97 4.08
C THR A 83 0.79 -1.65 2.80
N GLN A 84 1.34 -2.00 1.63
CA GLN A 84 0.66 -1.81 0.36
C GLN A 84 -0.63 -2.65 0.28
N LEU A 85 -0.60 -3.91 0.75
CA LEU A 85 -1.80 -4.74 0.81
C LEU A 85 -2.83 -4.18 1.78
N SER A 86 -2.42 -3.71 2.96
CA SER A 86 -3.33 -3.07 3.92
C SER A 86 -3.99 -1.81 3.34
N VAL A 87 -3.24 -0.99 2.60
CA VAL A 87 -3.79 0.16 1.88
C VAL A 87 -4.81 -0.29 0.83
N ASN A 88 -4.52 -1.33 0.05
CA ASN A 88 -5.44 -1.82 -0.99
C ASN A 88 -6.76 -2.31 -0.38
N VAL A 89 -6.69 -3.04 0.74
CA VAL A 89 -7.88 -3.48 1.49
C VAL A 89 -8.67 -2.27 1.97
N TRP A 90 -8.02 -1.34 2.67
CA TRP A 90 -8.66 -0.12 3.19
C TRP A 90 -9.36 0.67 2.09
N ARG A 91 -8.65 0.93 0.99
CA ARG A 91 -9.18 1.66 -0.16
C ARG A 91 -10.36 0.94 -0.79
N SER A 92 -10.27 -0.37 -0.95
CA SER A 92 -11.36 -1.11 -1.57
C SER A 92 -12.61 -1.12 -0.71
N VAL A 93 -12.48 -1.15 0.61
CA VAL A 93 -13.63 -0.99 1.53
C VAL A 93 -14.24 0.41 1.38
N GLN A 94 -13.43 1.45 1.20
CA GLN A 94 -13.92 2.82 0.97
C GLN A 94 -14.58 2.99 -0.41
N ASP A 95 -14.03 2.36 -1.45
CA ASP A 95 -14.48 2.51 -2.84
C ASP A 95 -15.69 1.59 -3.15
N ASN A 96 -15.74 0.38 -2.58
CA ASN A 96 -16.79 -0.61 -2.83
C ASN A 96 -16.87 -1.66 -1.70
N ASP A 97 -17.73 -1.40 -0.71
CA ASP A 97 -17.84 -2.24 0.50
C ASP A 97 -18.38 -3.65 0.21
N ASP A 98 -19.17 -3.83 -0.85
CA ASP A 98 -19.73 -5.14 -1.22
C ASP A 98 -18.67 -6.11 -1.76
N GLN A 99 -17.61 -5.59 -2.38
CA GLN A 99 -16.58 -6.39 -3.04
C GLN A 99 -15.17 -5.91 -2.68
N PRO A 100 -14.75 -6.03 -1.41
CA PRO A 100 -13.44 -5.58 -0.99
C PRO A 100 -12.32 -6.34 -1.71
N TYR A 101 -11.15 -5.70 -1.78
CA TYR A 101 -9.93 -6.25 -2.32
C TYR A 101 -9.50 -7.44 -1.46
N ILE A 102 -9.31 -8.59 -2.12
CA ILE A 102 -8.82 -9.82 -1.48
C ILE A 102 -7.43 -10.15 -2.00
N SER A 103 -7.31 -10.25 -3.33
CA SER A 103 -6.04 -10.48 -4.02
C SER A 103 -6.17 -10.09 -5.49
N SER A 104 -5.02 -9.89 -6.14
CA SER A 104 -4.96 -9.65 -7.58
C SER A 104 -5.61 -10.76 -8.40
N GLY A 105 -5.52 -12.01 -7.94
CA GLY A 105 -6.16 -13.16 -8.59
C GLY A 105 -7.68 -13.09 -8.55
N VAL A 106 -8.25 -12.75 -7.39
CA VAL A 106 -9.71 -12.60 -7.24
C VAL A 106 -10.23 -11.41 -8.05
N ASP A 107 -9.54 -10.27 -8.02
CA ASP A 107 -9.92 -9.11 -8.83
C ASP A 107 -9.86 -9.40 -10.33
N ARG A 108 -8.85 -10.16 -10.76
CA ARG A 108 -8.75 -10.60 -12.15
C ARG A 108 -9.90 -11.54 -12.52
N LEU A 109 -10.25 -12.47 -11.64
CA LEU A 109 -11.40 -13.36 -11.85
C LEU A 109 -12.71 -12.55 -11.96
N ARG A 110 -12.97 -11.61 -11.04
CA ARG A 110 -14.14 -10.73 -11.09
C ARG A 110 -14.24 -10.01 -12.43
N LYS A 111 -13.13 -9.48 -12.94
CA LYS A 111 -13.07 -8.83 -14.27
C LYS A 111 -13.37 -9.79 -15.41
N ILE A 112 -12.81 -11.00 -15.39
CA ILE A 112 -13.08 -12.03 -16.42
C ILE A 112 -14.55 -12.41 -16.41
N THR A 113 -15.14 -12.67 -15.24
CA THR A 113 -16.56 -12.97 -15.07
C THR A 113 -17.43 -11.84 -15.60
N ALA A 114 -17.13 -10.58 -15.24
CA ALA A 114 -17.88 -9.42 -15.72
C ALA A 114 -17.80 -9.25 -17.26
N ILE A 115 -16.66 -9.56 -17.88
CA ILE A 115 -16.52 -9.54 -19.35
C ILE A 115 -17.37 -10.65 -19.97
N ARG A 116 -17.28 -11.87 -19.44
CA ARG A 116 -18.09 -13.01 -19.89
C ARG A 116 -19.58 -12.68 -19.86
N ASP A 117 -20.06 -12.14 -18.75
CA ASP A 117 -21.47 -11.84 -18.55
C ASP A 117 -21.95 -10.74 -19.52
N LYS A 118 -21.12 -9.70 -19.77
CA LYS A 118 -21.40 -8.69 -20.78
C LYS A 118 -21.49 -9.28 -22.20
N CYS A 119 -20.58 -10.18 -22.56
CA CYS A 119 -20.60 -10.84 -23.87
C CYS A 119 -21.82 -11.75 -24.04
N ALA A 120 -22.26 -12.44 -22.98
CA ALA A 120 -23.45 -13.29 -23.02
C ALA A 120 -24.74 -12.49 -23.25
N VAL A 121 -24.86 -11.30 -22.65
CA VAL A 121 -26.01 -10.40 -22.86
C VAL A 121 -26.01 -9.81 -24.28
N VAL A 122 -24.84 -9.46 -24.83
CA VAL A 122 -24.73 -8.91 -26.20
C VAL A 122 -25.13 -9.92 -27.29
N GLN A 123 -25.10 -11.22 -27.00
CA GLN A 123 -25.53 -12.26 -27.95
C GLN A 123 -27.06 -12.45 -28.05
N LEU A 124 -27.86 -11.79 -27.21
CA LEU A 124 -29.32 -11.77 -27.29
C LEU A 124 -29.78 -10.36 -27.71
N PRO A 125 -29.80 -10.03 -29.02
CA PRO A 125 -31.00 -10.26 -29.82
C PRO A 125 -30.74 -10.54 -31.32
N LYS A 126 -31.16 -11.70 -31.83
CA LYS A 126 -31.34 -11.88 -33.29
C LYS A 126 -32.32 -12.97 -33.74
N ASP A 127 -33.18 -13.45 -32.84
CA ASP A 127 -34.32 -14.28 -33.22
C ASP A 127 -35.58 -13.65 -32.62
N ALA A 128 -36.18 -12.73 -33.37
CA ALA A 128 -37.60 -12.40 -33.24
C ALA A 128 -38.27 -12.87 -34.55
N PRO A 129 -39.36 -13.66 -34.47
CA PRO A 129 -40.08 -14.14 -35.65
C PRO A 129 -40.73 -13.02 -36.45
#